data_AF-J5T027-F1
#
_entry.id   AF-J5T027-F1
#
_cell.length_a   1.000
_cell.length_b   1.000
_cell.length_c   1.000
_cell.angle_alpha   90.00
_cell.angle_beta   90.00
_cell.angle_gamma   90.00
#
_symmetry.space_group_name_H-M   'P 1'
#
loop_
_entity.id
_entity.type
_entity.pdbx_description
1 polymer ?
#
loop_
_entity_poly.entity_id
_entity_poly.type
_entity_poly.pdbx_seq_one_letter_code
_entity_poly.pdbx_strand_id
1 'polypeptide(L)'
;MVLPRTIDPSPHDPLLLRPLPPSLPSDPSALVSELASQLHTFIDAEGDVDPILLNTLSAGVRHATRSAQTTVNAGRVHSAEARAGLDAADAELRAVMYELGKVREAIAECDAYVPEYEKLDLVPEDDFLASVEQEVLAGLHEQEKHYALTLLRLESELSTLVAREGLLADLTKERDSLVRARREVRAKFDAVDVWLADYAKTTNAMASKIRDVTRVTNPPKPVKKEGEAKGEAKEEKEDKMEMDK
;
A
#
# COMPACT_ATOMS: atom_id res chain seq x y z
N MET A 1 16.52 14.87 -67.71
CA MET A 1 15.79 16.15 -67.65
C MET A 1 15.51 16.45 -66.19
N VAL A 2 15.99 17.58 -65.67
CA VAL A 2 15.83 17.95 -64.26
C VAL A 2 14.45 18.59 -64.09
N LEU A 3 13.56 17.96 -63.33
CA LEU A 3 12.27 18.53 -62.99
C LEU A 3 12.46 19.71 -62.03
N PRO A 4 11.75 20.83 -62.21
CA PRO A 4 11.84 21.98 -61.33
C PRO A 4 11.39 21.63 -59.91
N ARG A 5 12.12 22.15 -58.91
CA ARG A 5 11.88 21.88 -57.47
C ARG A 5 10.64 22.59 -56.92
N THR A 6 10.15 23.61 -57.61
CA THR A 6 8.97 24.38 -57.25
C THR A 6 8.18 24.65 -58.53
N ILE A 7 6.96 24.12 -58.57
CA ILE A 7 5.97 24.46 -59.58
C ILE A 7 5.18 25.62 -58.95
N ASP A 8 5.42 26.84 -59.42
CA ASP A 8 4.58 27.97 -59.01
C ASP A 8 3.15 27.69 -59.48
N PRO A 9 2.17 27.62 -58.58
CA PRO A 9 0.85 27.19 -58.95
C PRO A 9 0.22 28.29 -59.82
N SER A 10 -0.15 27.91 -61.05
CA SER A 10 -0.78 28.81 -62.00
C SER A 10 -2.02 29.43 -61.35
N PRO A 11 -2.27 30.75 -61.46
CA PRO A 11 -3.47 31.39 -60.92
C PRO A 11 -4.78 30.86 -61.56
N HIS A 12 -4.67 29.98 -62.56
CA HIS A 12 -5.77 29.31 -63.25
C HIS A 12 -5.82 27.81 -62.95
N ASP A 13 -5.02 27.32 -62.00
CA ASP A 13 -5.06 25.94 -61.54
C ASP A 13 -6.36 25.68 -60.76
N PRO A 14 -7.25 24.79 -61.23
CA PRO A 14 -8.50 24.46 -60.53
C PRO A 14 -8.28 23.75 -59.19
N LEU A 15 -7.04 23.34 -58.87
CA LEU A 15 -6.66 22.73 -57.59
C LEU A 15 -6.15 23.74 -56.55
N LEU A 16 -5.92 25.01 -56.93
CA LEU A 16 -5.63 26.06 -55.97
C LEU A 16 -6.89 26.38 -55.16
N LEU A 17 -6.91 25.93 -53.91
CA LEU A 17 -7.87 26.34 -52.90
C LEU A 17 -7.72 27.86 -52.70
N ARG A 18 -8.54 28.63 -53.41
CA ARG A 18 -8.64 30.06 -53.15
C ARG A 18 -9.11 30.26 -51.71
N PRO A 19 -8.58 31.27 -50.98
CA PRO A 19 -9.07 31.61 -49.67
C PRO A 19 -10.59 31.84 -49.75
N LEU A 20 -11.32 31.26 -48.80
CA LEU A 20 -12.76 31.35 -48.75
C LEU A 20 -13.18 32.82 -48.64
N PRO A 21 -14.13 33.28 -49.47
CA PRO A 21 -14.69 34.62 -49.31
C PRO A 21 -15.37 34.76 -47.93
N PRO A 22 -15.40 35.96 -47.35
CA PRO A 22 -15.98 36.19 -46.01
C PRO A 22 -17.48 35.91 -45.94
N SER A 23 -18.16 35.89 -47.09
CA SER A 23 -19.55 35.44 -47.22
C SER A 23 -19.61 34.37 -48.30
N LEU A 24 -20.38 33.33 -48.02
CA LEU A 24 -20.62 32.26 -48.99
C LEU A 24 -21.48 32.81 -50.14
N PRO A 25 -21.16 32.48 -51.39
CA PRO A 25 -22.04 32.84 -52.49
C PRO A 25 -23.39 32.12 -52.33
N SER A 26 -24.43 32.76 -52.87
CA SER A 26 -25.78 32.20 -52.92
C SER A 26 -25.80 30.84 -53.62
N ASP A 27 -26.83 30.04 -53.30
CA ASP A 27 -26.97 28.68 -53.81
C ASP A 27 -26.76 28.62 -55.33
N PRO A 28 -25.78 27.82 -55.81
CA PRO A 28 -25.45 27.76 -57.23
C PRO A 28 -26.57 27.11 -58.05
N SER A 29 -27.55 26.44 -57.41
CA SER A 29 -28.69 25.80 -58.06
C SER A 29 -29.54 26.77 -58.87
N ALA A 30 -29.79 27.97 -58.35
CA ALA A 30 -30.55 29.01 -59.03
C ALA A 30 -29.83 29.47 -60.32
N LEU A 31 -28.52 29.72 -60.22
CA LEU A 31 -27.68 30.11 -61.36
C LEU A 31 -27.62 29.03 -62.44
N VAL A 32 -27.54 27.76 -62.05
CA VAL A 32 -27.53 26.61 -62.98
C VAL A 32 -28.89 26.47 -63.67
N SER A 33 -30.00 26.66 -62.95
CA SER A 33 -31.34 26.58 -63.53
C SER A 33 -31.60 27.70 -64.56
N GLU A 34 -31.11 28.91 -64.28
CA GLU A 34 -31.21 30.04 -65.19
C GLU A 34 -30.34 29.81 -66.44
N LEU A 35 -29.11 29.35 -66.27
CA LEU A 35 -28.23 28.96 -67.38
C LEU A 35 -28.80 27.83 -68.23
N ALA A 36 -29.42 26.82 -67.61
CA ALA A 36 -30.05 25.72 -68.33
C ALA A 36 -31.22 26.21 -69.19
N SER A 37 -32.02 27.15 -68.67
CA SER A 37 -33.10 27.77 -69.45
C SER A 37 -32.58 28.58 -70.64
N GLN A 38 -31.50 29.36 -70.44
CA GLN A 38 -30.87 30.14 -71.50
C GLN A 38 -30.21 29.26 -72.57
N LEU A 39 -29.58 28.16 -72.16
CA LEU A 39 -29.03 27.14 -73.06
C LEU A 39 -30.13 26.48 -73.90
N HIS A 40 -31.26 26.12 -73.29
CA HIS A 40 -32.38 25.56 -74.03
C HIS A 40 -32.91 26.52 -75.08
N THR A 41 -33.13 27.79 -74.72
CA THR A 41 -33.59 28.82 -75.68
C THR A 41 -32.60 29.07 -76.81
N PHE A 42 -31.30 28.88 -76.54
CA PHE A 42 -30.25 29.03 -77.55
C PHE A 42 -30.15 27.82 -78.49
N ILE A 43 -30.38 26.60 -77.96
CA ILE A 43 -30.39 25.37 -78.76
C ILE A 43 -31.61 25.31 -79.68
N ASP A 44 -32.76 25.80 -79.22
CA ASP A 44 -34.02 25.79 -79.97
C ASP A 44 -34.15 26.97 -80.96
N ALA A 45 -33.22 27.93 -80.93
CA ALA A 45 -33.20 29.06 -81.85
C ALA A 45 -32.61 28.64 -83.21
N GLU A 46 -33.45 28.49 -84.23
CA GLU A 46 -33.00 28.27 -85.62
C GLU A 46 -32.44 29.58 -86.21
N GLY A 47 -31.11 29.71 -86.31
CA GLY A 47 -30.44 30.89 -86.89
C GLY A 47 -28.91 30.89 -86.78
N ASP A 48 -28.25 31.85 -87.44
CA ASP A 48 -26.80 32.06 -87.39
C ASP A 48 -26.36 32.41 -85.95
N VAL A 49 -25.29 31.77 -85.46
CA VAL A 49 -24.94 31.80 -84.04
C VAL A 49 -24.29 33.13 -83.67
N ASP A 50 -25.00 33.96 -82.90
CA ASP A 50 -24.44 35.20 -82.38
C ASP A 50 -23.22 34.92 -81.46
N PRO A 51 -22.00 35.31 -81.85
CA PRO A 51 -20.79 35.00 -81.10
C PRO A 51 -20.75 35.71 -79.73
N ILE A 52 -21.50 36.81 -79.60
CA ILE A 52 -21.64 37.55 -78.34
C ILE A 52 -22.44 36.72 -77.32
N LEU A 53 -23.51 36.06 -77.76
CA LEU A 53 -24.37 35.26 -76.89
C LEU A 53 -23.67 33.97 -76.42
N LEU A 54 -22.86 33.35 -77.29
CA LEU A 54 -22.04 32.21 -76.91
C LEU A 54 -20.99 32.60 -75.85
N ASN A 55 -20.40 33.78 -75.97
CA ASN A 55 -19.45 34.29 -74.99
C ASN A 55 -20.11 34.59 -73.64
N THR A 56 -21.34 35.13 -73.60
CA THR A 56 -22.07 35.36 -72.34
C THR A 56 -22.48 34.05 -71.67
N LEU A 57 -22.96 33.07 -72.43
CA LEU A 57 -23.27 31.72 -71.92
C LEU A 57 -22.02 31.04 -71.35
N SER A 58 -20.89 31.10 -72.06
CA SER A 58 -19.63 30.51 -71.56
C SER A 58 -19.10 31.22 -70.31
N ALA A 59 -19.29 32.54 -70.19
CA ALA A 59 -18.97 33.30 -68.99
C ALA A 59 -19.88 32.92 -67.82
N GLY A 60 -21.17 32.70 -68.09
CA GLY A 60 -22.15 32.19 -67.13
C GLY A 60 -21.76 30.81 -66.58
N VAL A 61 -21.44 29.85 -67.46
CA VAL A 61 -20.97 28.52 -67.06
C VAL A 61 -19.73 28.62 -66.17
N ARG A 62 -18.74 29.44 -66.56
CA ARG A 62 -17.53 29.67 -65.74
C ARG A 62 -17.84 30.32 -64.40
N HIS A 63 -18.88 31.16 -64.30
CA HIS A 63 -19.29 31.76 -63.04
C HIS A 63 -19.97 30.72 -62.14
N ALA A 64 -20.92 29.94 -62.67
CA ALA A 64 -21.58 28.87 -61.94
C ALA A 64 -20.59 27.81 -61.42
N THR A 65 -19.63 27.38 -62.25
CA THR A 65 -18.59 26.42 -61.83
C THR A 65 -17.72 26.99 -60.71
N ARG A 66 -17.34 28.27 -60.77
CA ARG A 66 -16.57 28.92 -59.71
C ARG A 66 -17.36 29.01 -58.40
N SER A 67 -18.64 29.38 -58.47
CA SER A 67 -19.53 29.41 -57.30
C SER A 67 -19.71 28.02 -56.66
N ALA A 68 -19.92 26.99 -57.47
CA ALA A 68 -20.00 25.60 -57.02
C ALA A 68 -18.69 25.12 -56.38
N GLN A 69 -17.54 25.47 -56.94
CA GLN A 69 -16.24 25.12 -56.35
C GLN A 69 -16.02 25.82 -55.01
N THR A 70 -16.39 27.09 -54.89
CA THR A 70 -16.26 27.83 -53.63
C THR A 70 -17.14 27.26 -52.51
N THR A 71 -18.37 26.83 -52.83
CA THR A 71 -19.28 26.23 -51.85
C THR A 71 -18.81 24.83 -51.43
N VAL A 72 -18.30 24.03 -52.36
CA VAL A 72 -17.68 22.72 -52.04
C VAL A 72 -16.45 22.89 -51.16
N ASN A 73 -15.58 23.86 -51.45
CA ASN A 73 -14.41 24.14 -50.63
C ASN A 73 -14.80 24.63 -49.23
N ALA A 74 -15.87 25.44 -49.12
CA ALA A 74 -16.41 25.85 -47.83
C ALA A 74 -16.91 24.68 -47.01
N GLY A 75 -17.71 23.80 -47.63
CA GLY A 75 -18.20 22.59 -46.98
C GLY A 75 -17.06 21.70 -46.50
N ARG A 76 -15.98 21.55 -47.28
CA ARG A 76 -14.79 20.81 -46.86
C ARG A 76 -14.13 21.43 -45.63
N VAL A 77 -13.93 22.75 -45.61
CA VAL A 77 -13.32 23.45 -44.47
C VAL A 77 -14.19 23.32 -43.22
N HIS A 78 -15.49 23.62 -43.31
CA HIS A 78 -16.40 23.48 -42.17
C HIS A 78 -16.49 22.04 -41.66
N SER A 79 -16.49 21.04 -42.55
CA SER A 79 -16.46 19.64 -42.13
C SER A 79 -15.15 19.26 -41.42
N ALA A 80 -14.03 19.85 -41.85
CA ALA A 80 -12.73 19.62 -41.21
C ALA A 80 -12.65 20.31 -39.84
N GLU A 81 -13.15 21.54 -39.73
CA GLU A 81 -13.25 22.28 -38.46
C GLU A 81 -14.16 21.54 -37.46
N ALA A 82 -15.32 21.06 -37.91
CA ALA A 82 -16.23 20.29 -37.07
C ALA A 82 -15.62 18.97 -36.59
N ARG A 83 -14.85 18.28 -37.45
CA ARG A 83 -14.10 17.07 -37.05
C ARG A 83 -13.02 17.40 -36.02
N ALA A 84 -12.24 18.45 -36.25
CA ALA A 84 -11.22 18.88 -35.28
C ALA A 84 -11.84 19.25 -33.92
N GLY A 85 -13.01 19.91 -33.92
CA GLY A 85 -13.76 20.21 -32.70
C GLY A 85 -14.26 18.94 -31.99
N LEU A 86 -14.76 17.96 -32.73
CA LEU A 86 -15.16 16.66 -32.19
C LEU A 86 -13.97 15.94 -31.56
N ASP A 87 -12.84 15.86 -32.27
CA ASP A 87 -11.62 15.18 -31.80
C ASP A 87 -11.08 15.81 -30.50
N ALA A 88 -11.17 17.15 -30.37
CA ALA A 88 -10.80 17.86 -29.16
C ALA A 88 -11.71 17.49 -27.98
N ALA A 89 -13.03 17.50 -28.18
CA ALA A 89 -14.00 17.12 -27.15
C ALA A 89 -13.84 15.64 -26.73
N ASP A 90 -13.54 14.76 -27.70
CA ASP A 90 -13.25 13.35 -27.48
C ASP A 90 -11.98 13.14 -26.63
N ALA A 91 -10.95 13.97 -26.85
CA ALA A 91 -9.74 13.95 -26.04
C ALA A 91 -10.02 14.37 -24.59
N GLU A 92 -10.82 15.43 -24.39
CA GLU A 92 -11.26 15.86 -23.05
C GLU A 92 -12.09 14.80 -22.34
N LEU A 93 -13.01 14.15 -23.06
CA LEU A 93 -13.83 13.07 -22.51
C LEU A 93 -12.95 11.90 -22.02
N ARG A 94 -11.96 11.49 -22.81
CA ARG A 94 -11.03 10.42 -22.41
C ARG A 94 -10.23 10.79 -21.16
N ALA A 95 -9.80 12.05 -21.04
CA ALA A 95 -9.11 12.53 -19.84
C ALA A 95 -10.02 12.46 -18.60
N VAL A 96 -11.27 12.91 -18.69
CA VAL A 96 -12.24 12.82 -17.60
C VAL A 96 -12.54 11.36 -17.22
N MET A 97 -12.72 10.49 -18.22
CA MET A 97 -12.95 9.07 -17.97
C MET A 97 -11.78 8.39 -17.27
N TYR A 98 -10.54 8.77 -17.61
CA TYR A 98 -9.35 8.27 -16.93
C TYR A 98 -9.33 8.69 -15.46
N GLU A 99 -9.57 9.98 -15.16
CA GLU A 99 -9.62 10.45 -13.78
C GLU A 99 -10.77 9.83 -12.99
N LEU A 100 -11.93 9.63 -13.62
CA LEU A 100 -13.05 8.91 -13.00
C LEU A 100 -12.70 7.46 -12.68
N GLY A 101 -11.98 6.77 -13.57
CA GLY A 101 -11.46 5.42 -13.31
C GLY A 101 -10.54 5.42 -12.09
N LYS A 102 -9.58 6.34 -12.05
CA LYS A 102 -8.64 6.48 -10.94
C LYS A 102 -9.33 6.79 -9.61
N VAL A 103 -10.33 7.67 -9.60
CA VAL A 103 -11.11 7.98 -8.40
C VAL A 103 -11.89 6.75 -7.93
N ARG A 104 -12.46 5.96 -8.84
CA ARG A 104 -13.13 4.70 -8.48
C ARG A 104 -12.19 3.66 -7.90
N GLU A 105 -11.00 3.54 -8.47
CA GLU A 105 -9.95 2.66 -7.93
C GLU A 105 -9.53 3.10 -6.52
N ALA A 106 -9.29 4.40 -6.33
CA ALA A 106 -8.97 4.94 -5.01
C ALA A 106 -10.10 4.75 -3.98
N ILE A 107 -11.37 4.92 -4.39
CA ILE A 107 -12.52 4.63 -3.53
C ILE A 107 -12.53 3.14 -3.16
N ALA A 108 -12.32 2.24 -4.12
CA ALA A 108 -12.29 0.81 -3.84
C ALA A 108 -11.13 0.42 -2.89
N GLU A 109 -9.97 1.06 -3.01
CA GLU A 109 -8.85 0.88 -2.08
C GLU A 109 -9.20 1.40 -0.67
N CYS A 110 -9.85 2.56 -0.57
CA CYS A 110 -10.33 3.09 0.71
C CYS A 110 -11.42 2.23 1.34
N ASP A 111 -12.35 1.70 0.55
CA ASP A 111 -13.42 0.82 1.03
C ASP A 111 -12.89 -0.55 1.46
N ALA A 112 -11.78 -1.00 0.86
CA ALA A 112 -11.08 -2.22 1.26
C ALA A 112 -10.19 -2.04 2.50
N TYR A 113 -10.13 -0.84 3.08
CA TYR A 113 -9.39 -0.60 4.30
C TYR A 113 -10.02 -1.37 5.46
N VAL A 114 -9.32 -2.41 5.91
CA VAL A 114 -9.64 -3.15 7.12
C VAL A 114 -8.79 -2.59 8.26
N PRO A 115 -9.41 -1.96 9.28
CA PRO A 115 -8.67 -1.43 10.42
C PRO A 115 -7.96 -2.55 11.19
N GLU A 116 -6.73 -2.30 11.64
CA GLU A 116 -5.95 -3.31 12.38
C GLU A 116 -6.59 -3.72 13.71
N TYR A 117 -7.41 -2.84 14.31
CA TYR A 117 -8.13 -3.14 15.55
C TYR A 117 -9.18 -4.23 15.40
N GLU A 118 -9.67 -4.53 14.19
CA GLU A 118 -10.59 -5.66 13.98
C GLU A 118 -9.90 -7.02 14.16
N LYS A 119 -8.56 -7.05 14.08
CA LYS A 119 -7.76 -8.27 14.30
C LYS A 119 -7.40 -8.48 15.76
N LEU A 120 -7.64 -7.48 16.62
CA LEU A 120 -7.35 -7.54 18.05
C LEU A 120 -8.50 -8.25 18.77
N ASP A 121 -8.16 -9.19 19.64
CA ASP A 121 -9.11 -9.85 20.53
C ASP A 121 -9.53 -8.87 21.64
N LEU A 122 -10.55 -8.06 21.35
CA LEU A 122 -11.13 -7.11 22.30
C LEU A 122 -12.14 -7.80 23.22
N VAL A 123 -12.26 -7.31 24.45
CA VAL A 123 -13.36 -7.71 25.35
C VAL A 123 -14.71 -7.46 24.66
N PRO A 124 -15.63 -8.45 24.68
CA PRO A 124 -16.93 -8.32 24.05
C PRO A 124 -17.72 -7.15 24.62
N GLU A 125 -18.60 -6.59 23.78
CA GLU A 125 -19.29 -5.33 24.07
C GLU A 125 -20.02 -5.32 25.41
N ASP A 126 -20.74 -6.40 25.68
CA ASP A 126 -21.60 -6.55 26.86
C ASP A 126 -20.77 -6.60 28.15
N ASP A 127 -19.65 -7.32 28.13
CA ASP A 127 -18.75 -7.44 29.27
C ASP A 127 -18.03 -6.11 29.55
N PHE A 128 -17.67 -5.38 28.49
CA PHE A 128 -17.07 -4.05 28.62
C PHE A 128 -18.06 -3.06 29.24
N LEU A 129 -19.30 -3.01 28.75
CA LEU A 129 -20.33 -2.12 29.28
C LEU A 129 -20.68 -2.41 30.75
N ALA A 130 -20.52 -3.66 31.21
CA ALA A 130 -20.72 -4.05 32.60
C ALA A 130 -19.57 -3.62 33.54
N SER A 131 -18.36 -3.43 33.00
CA SER A 131 -17.16 -3.09 33.78
C SER A 131 -16.85 -1.59 33.86
N VAL A 132 -17.36 -0.80 32.91
CA VAL A 132 -17.07 0.63 32.79
C VAL A 132 -18.03 1.49 33.60
N GLU A 133 -17.50 2.55 34.21
CA GLU A 133 -18.29 3.53 34.95
C GLU A 133 -19.27 4.30 34.04
N GLN A 134 -20.51 4.44 34.52
CA GLN A 134 -21.61 4.98 33.74
C GLN A 134 -21.44 6.48 33.40
N GLU A 135 -20.59 7.20 34.13
CA GLU A 135 -20.23 8.60 33.86
C GLU A 135 -19.42 8.76 32.58
N VAL A 136 -18.51 7.82 32.29
CA VAL A 136 -17.70 7.81 31.06
C VAL A 136 -18.59 7.55 29.85
N LEU A 137 -19.60 6.68 30.02
CA LEU A 137 -20.58 6.37 28.97
C LEU A 137 -21.56 7.53 28.70
N ALA A 138 -21.85 8.36 29.69
CA ALA A 138 -22.76 9.50 29.58
C ALA A 138 -22.17 10.69 28.79
N GLY A 139 -20.84 10.77 28.67
CA GLY A 139 -20.15 11.82 27.89
C GLY A 139 -20.11 11.57 26.37
N LEU A 140 -20.55 10.39 25.90
CA LEU A 140 -20.46 9.98 24.51
C LEU A 140 -21.52 10.67 23.64
N HIS A 141 -21.09 11.30 22.54
CA HIS A 141 -22.00 11.86 21.54
C HIS A 141 -22.72 10.76 20.76
N GLU A 142 -24.04 10.93 20.59
CA GLU A 142 -24.93 9.88 20.08
C GLU A 142 -24.70 9.54 18.59
N GLN A 143 -24.15 10.48 17.82
CA GLN A 143 -23.85 10.32 16.38
C GLN A 143 -22.58 9.50 16.10
N GLU A 144 -21.65 9.42 17.07
CA GLU A 144 -20.37 8.71 16.93
C GLU A 144 -20.21 7.60 17.99
N LYS A 145 -21.32 7.20 18.61
CA LYS A 145 -21.34 6.32 19.78
C LYS A 145 -20.59 5.01 19.53
N HIS A 146 -20.74 4.38 18.36
CA HIS A 146 -20.02 3.15 18.04
C HIS A 146 -18.50 3.34 17.99
N TYR A 147 -18.03 4.36 17.26
CA TYR A 147 -16.59 4.64 17.13
C TYR A 147 -15.97 5.02 18.49
N ALA A 148 -16.66 5.86 19.23
CA ALA A 148 -16.20 6.30 20.53
C ALA A 148 -16.21 5.16 21.58
N LEU A 149 -17.16 4.22 21.50
CA LEU A 149 -17.14 2.98 22.31
C LEU A 149 -15.96 2.08 21.95
N THR A 150 -15.68 1.87 20.66
CA THR A 150 -14.49 1.07 20.25
C THR A 150 -13.19 1.71 20.72
N LEU A 151 -13.09 3.04 20.69
CA LEU A 151 -11.92 3.77 21.15
C LEU A 151 -11.72 3.60 22.67
N LEU A 152 -12.80 3.74 23.46
CA LEU A 152 -12.75 3.49 24.90
C LEU A 152 -12.34 2.05 25.24
N ARG A 153 -12.80 1.07 24.45
CA ARG A 153 -12.36 -0.33 24.62
C ARG A 153 -10.86 -0.47 24.39
N LEU A 154 -10.34 0.09 23.30
CA LEU A 154 -8.91 0.07 22.99
C LEU A 154 -8.07 0.75 24.08
N GLU A 155 -8.53 1.88 24.60
CA GLU A 155 -7.86 2.58 25.70
C GLU A 155 -7.84 1.76 26.99
N SER A 156 -8.95 1.07 27.29
CA SER A 156 -9.02 0.18 28.44
C SER A 156 -8.04 -0.99 28.29
N GLU A 157 -7.98 -1.63 27.12
CA GLU A 157 -7.05 -2.73 26.85
C GLU A 157 -5.60 -2.27 26.98
N LEU A 158 -5.26 -1.10 26.41
CA LEU A 158 -3.94 -0.50 26.55
C LEU A 158 -3.59 -0.30 28.03
N SER A 159 -4.51 0.23 28.84
CA SER A 159 -4.28 0.43 30.27
C SER A 159 -4.01 -0.89 31.01
N THR A 160 -4.71 -1.97 30.64
CA THR A 160 -4.48 -3.29 31.24
C THR A 160 -3.15 -3.91 30.80
N LEU A 161 -2.75 -3.72 29.54
CA LEU A 161 -1.46 -4.19 29.04
C LEU A 161 -0.31 -3.48 29.75
N VAL A 162 -0.37 -2.16 29.88
CA VAL A 162 0.64 -1.38 30.61
C VAL A 162 0.73 -1.82 32.07
N ALA A 163 -0.40 -2.08 32.73
CA ALA A 163 -0.40 -2.60 34.09
C ALA A 163 0.25 -4.00 34.18
N ARG A 164 -0.06 -4.91 33.24
CA ARG A 164 0.53 -6.25 33.17
C ARG A 164 2.03 -6.20 32.90
N GLU A 165 2.48 -5.34 32.00
CA GLU A 165 3.90 -5.11 31.73
C GLU A 165 4.64 -4.58 32.95
N GLY A 166 4.03 -3.66 33.71
CA GLY A 166 4.57 -3.19 34.99
C GLY A 166 4.76 -4.33 35.99
N LEU A 167 3.74 -5.19 36.15
CA LEU A 167 3.82 -6.36 37.03
C LEU A 167 4.90 -7.35 36.58
N LEU A 168 5.03 -7.60 35.28
CA LEU A 168 6.10 -8.46 34.75
C LEU A 168 7.49 -7.85 35.01
N ALA A 169 7.64 -6.54 34.84
CA ALA A 169 8.88 -5.84 35.13
C ALA A 169 9.26 -5.94 36.62
N ASP A 170 8.28 -5.90 37.52
CA ASP A 170 8.54 -6.03 38.96
C ASP A 170 8.83 -7.49 39.36
N LEU A 171 8.06 -8.45 38.86
CA LEU A 171 8.32 -9.88 39.09
C LEU A 171 9.69 -10.32 38.54
N THR A 172 10.12 -9.77 37.41
CA THR A 172 11.45 -10.07 36.85
C THR A 172 12.57 -9.49 37.72
N LYS A 173 12.40 -8.27 38.26
CA LYS A 173 13.34 -7.70 39.24
C LYS A 173 13.39 -8.52 40.53
N GLU A 174 12.25 -8.96 41.04
CA GLU A 174 12.17 -9.81 42.24
C GLU A 174 12.81 -11.18 42.01
N ARG A 175 12.55 -11.81 40.86
CA ARG A 175 13.23 -13.06 40.48
C ARG A 175 14.74 -12.86 40.45
N ASP A 176 15.23 -11.77 39.86
CA ASP A 176 16.67 -11.50 39.80
C ASP A 176 17.28 -11.20 41.16
N SER A 177 16.56 -10.52 42.07
CA SER A 177 17.03 -10.30 43.44
C SER A 177 17.10 -11.62 44.22
N LEU A 178 16.10 -12.50 44.08
CA LEU A 178 16.09 -13.82 44.69
C LEU A 178 17.19 -14.73 44.14
N VAL A 179 17.46 -14.69 42.83
CA VAL A 179 18.58 -15.43 42.22
C VAL A 179 19.91 -14.96 42.78
N ARG A 180 20.11 -13.64 42.96
CA ARG A 180 21.33 -13.10 43.61
C ARG A 180 21.43 -13.57 45.07
N ALA A 181 20.37 -13.42 45.85
CA ALA A 181 20.35 -13.86 47.25
C ALA A 181 20.63 -15.37 47.38
N ARG A 182 20.05 -16.20 46.50
CA ARG A 182 20.33 -17.65 46.45
C ARG A 182 21.80 -17.94 46.15
N ARG A 183 22.42 -17.22 45.21
CA ARG A 183 23.85 -17.37 44.90
C ARG A 183 24.72 -16.98 46.10
N GLU A 184 24.39 -15.90 46.81
CA GLU A 184 25.12 -15.48 48.01
C GLU A 184 24.99 -16.49 49.16
N VAL A 185 23.79 -17.00 49.42
CA VAL A 185 23.57 -18.04 50.43
C VAL A 185 24.34 -19.31 50.08
N ARG A 186 24.31 -19.73 48.80
CA ARG A 186 25.09 -20.88 48.34
C ARG A 186 26.58 -20.69 48.56
N ALA A 187 27.13 -19.53 48.22
CA ALA A 187 28.55 -19.24 48.46
C ALA A 187 28.91 -19.27 49.95
N LYS A 188 28.03 -18.80 50.84
CA LYS A 188 28.22 -18.90 52.30
C LYS A 188 28.16 -20.35 52.79
N PHE A 189 27.23 -21.15 52.26
CA PHE A 189 27.15 -22.59 52.58
C PHE A 189 28.40 -23.33 52.12
N ASP A 190 28.83 -23.13 50.87
CA ASP A 190 30.04 -23.73 50.32
C ASP A 190 31.28 -23.36 51.18
N ALA A 191 31.35 -22.11 51.67
CA ALA A 191 32.38 -21.71 52.60
C ALA A 191 32.29 -22.50 53.92
N VAL A 192 31.12 -22.53 54.57
CA VAL A 192 30.91 -23.27 55.83
C VAL A 192 31.29 -24.76 55.67
N ASP A 193 31.00 -25.38 54.54
CA ASP A 193 31.39 -26.77 54.26
C ASP A 193 32.92 -26.96 54.24
N VAL A 194 33.67 -25.99 53.68
CA VAL A 194 35.14 -25.99 53.77
C VAL A 194 35.61 -25.83 55.22
N TRP A 195 35.03 -24.90 55.98
CA TRP A 195 35.38 -24.69 57.39
C TRP A 195 35.10 -25.94 58.23
N LEU A 196 33.99 -26.63 58.00
CA LEU A 196 33.64 -27.88 58.67
C LEU A 196 34.60 -29.01 58.31
N ALA A 197 34.99 -29.12 57.04
CA ALA A 197 35.98 -30.10 56.61
C ALA A 197 37.35 -29.87 57.27
N ASP A 198 37.79 -28.62 57.39
CA ASP A 198 39.05 -28.29 58.06
C ASP A 198 38.96 -28.44 59.59
N TYR A 199 37.83 -28.11 60.19
CA TYR A 199 37.55 -28.41 61.60
C TYR A 199 37.58 -29.92 61.87
N ALA A 200 36.99 -30.74 61.00
CA ALA A 200 37.04 -32.20 61.10
C ALA A 200 38.47 -32.74 60.99
N LYS A 201 39.30 -32.19 60.08
CA LYS A 201 40.73 -32.56 59.98
C LYS A 201 41.50 -32.19 61.24
N THR A 202 41.31 -30.98 61.76
CA THR A 202 42.03 -30.49 62.94
C THR A 202 41.61 -31.22 64.21
N THR A 203 40.31 -31.49 64.40
CA THR A 203 39.81 -32.31 65.51
C THR A 203 40.28 -33.76 65.42
N ASN A 204 40.29 -34.37 64.24
CA ASN A 204 40.89 -35.70 64.04
C ASN A 204 42.38 -35.72 64.38
N ALA A 205 43.13 -34.67 63.99
CA ALA A 205 44.54 -34.53 64.35
C ALA A 205 44.74 -34.33 65.86
N MET A 206 43.92 -33.52 66.52
CA MET A 206 43.93 -33.36 67.99
C MET A 206 43.56 -34.67 68.69
N ALA A 207 42.52 -35.37 68.23
CA ALA A 207 42.11 -36.65 68.78
C ALA A 207 43.20 -37.73 68.60
N SER A 208 43.96 -37.69 67.50
CA SER A 208 45.16 -38.53 67.34
C SER A 208 46.22 -38.15 68.36
N LYS A 209 46.54 -36.87 68.52
CA LYS A 209 47.54 -36.41 69.51
C LYS A 209 47.13 -36.75 70.95
N ILE A 210 45.85 -36.63 71.30
CA ILE A 210 45.32 -37.03 72.62
C ILE A 210 45.44 -38.55 72.78
N ARG A 211 45.16 -39.34 71.74
CA ARG A 211 45.41 -40.79 71.74
C ARG A 211 46.90 -41.13 71.91
N ASP A 212 47.79 -40.35 71.32
CA ASP A 212 49.23 -40.56 71.47
C ASP A 212 49.72 -40.18 72.88
N VAL A 213 49.23 -39.08 73.45
CA VAL A 213 49.53 -38.68 74.84
C VAL A 213 48.98 -39.69 75.85
N THR A 214 47.77 -40.22 75.64
CA THR A 214 47.19 -41.27 76.50
C THR A 214 47.90 -42.62 76.34
N ARG A 215 48.50 -42.92 75.18
CA ARG A 215 49.42 -44.07 75.01
C ARG A 215 50.76 -43.89 75.73
N VAL A 216 51.25 -42.66 75.90
CA VAL A 216 52.48 -42.38 76.64
C VAL A 216 52.27 -42.47 78.16
N THR A 217 51.09 -42.12 78.67
CA THR A 217 50.77 -42.22 80.11
C THR A 217 50.41 -43.64 80.57
N ASN A 218 50.08 -44.55 79.64
CA ASN A 218 49.95 -45.98 79.91
C ASN A 218 50.49 -46.80 78.73
N PRO A 219 51.71 -47.36 78.80
CA PRO A 219 52.24 -48.16 77.70
C PRO A 219 51.42 -49.46 77.53
N PRO A 220 50.86 -49.73 76.33
CA PRO A 220 50.12 -50.96 76.08
C PRO A 220 51.05 -52.16 75.81
N LYS A 221 50.72 -53.30 76.44
CA LYS A 221 51.26 -54.63 76.10
C LYS A 221 50.91 -55.01 74.64
N PRO A 222 51.79 -55.73 73.91
CA PRO A 222 51.52 -56.11 72.52
C PRO A 222 50.55 -57.30 72.45
N VAL A 223 49.54 -57.20 71.58
CA VAL A 223 48.69 -58.33 71.15
C VAL A 223 48.59 -58.34 69.62
N LYS A 224 48.58 -59.56 69.09
CA LYS A 224 48.75 -60.00 67.70
C LYS A 224 47.65 -59.56 66.72
N LYS A 225 48.03 -59.57 65.43
CA LYS A 225 47.18 -59.48 64.22
C LYS A 225 46.30 -60.73 64.04
N GLU A 226 45.08 -60.52 63.55
CA GLU A 226 44.17 -61.37 62.76
C GLU A 226 42.95 -60.46 62.45
N GLY A 227 42.26 -60.40 61.31
CA GLY A 227 42.24 -61.11 60.03
C GLY A 227 41.28 -60.34 59.09
N GLU A 228 41.26 -60.71 57.81
CA GLU A 228 40.47 -60.13 56.71
C GLU A 228 38.94 -60.27 56.84
N ALA A 229 38.19 -59.38 56.18
CA ALA A 229 36.96 -59.76 55.46
C ALA A 229 36.60 -58.75 54.34
N LYS A 230 36.40 -59.30 53.14
CA LYS A 230 35.84 -58.69 51.91
C LYS A 230 34.34 -58.39 52.05
N GLY A 231 33.85 -57.41 51.28
CA GLY A 231 32.43 -57.24 50.93
C GLY A 231 32.22 -56.23 49.80
N GLU A 232 31.75 -56.71 48.65
CA GLU A 232 31.40 -55.99 47.41
C GLU A 232 29.95 -55.44 47.39
N ALA A 233 29.68 -54.62 46.37
CA ALA A 233 28.41 -54.16 45.80
C ALA A 233 27.77 -52.90 46.45
N LYS A 234 27.13 -51.96 45.74
CA LYS A 234 26.58 -51.94 44.38
C LYS A 234 26.33 -50.48 43.93
N GLU A 235 26.33 -50.31 42.63
CA GLU A 235 25.90 -49.19 41.79
C GLU A 235 24.43 -48.77 42.01
N GLU A 236 24.15 -47.47 42.09
CA GLU A 236 22.85 -46.92 41.68
C GLU A 236 23.00 -45.49 41.16
N LYS A 237 22.34 -45.25 40.02
CA LYS A 237 22.36 -44.10 39.12
C LYS A 237 20.95 -43.49 39.13
N GLU A 238 20.82 -42.27 38.61
CA GLU A 238 19.58 -41.49 38.40
C GLU A 238 19.16 -40.68 39.65
N ASP A 239 18.79 -39.40 39.57
CA ASP A 239 17.98 -38.80 38.51
C ASP A 239 18.28 -37.30 38.32
N LYS A 240 18.37 -36.89 37.05
CA LYS A 240 18.39 -35.47 36.62
C LYS A 240 16.95 -35.13 36.23
N MET A 241 16.28 -34.30 37.01
CA MET A 241 15.02 -33.69 36.56
C MET A 241 15.31 -32.28 36.01
N GLU A 242 15.35 -32.27 34.69
CA GLU A 242 15.18 -31.15 33.78
C GLU A 242 13.85 -30.44 34.08
N MET A 243 13.88 -29.13 34.28
CA MET A 243 12.67 -28.31 34.48
C MET A 243 12.71 -27.20 33.44
N ASP A 244 12.21 -27.53 32.24
CA ASP A 244 11.81 -26.58 31.20
C ASP A 244 10.38 -26.96 30.77
N LYS A 245 9.42 -26.13 31.20
CA LYS A 245 8.16 -25.79 30.51
C LYS A 245 7.47 -24.68 31.28
#